data_AF-U7GD36-F1
#
_entry.id   AF-U7GD36-F1
#
_cell.length_a   1.000
_cell.length_b   1.000
_cell.length_c   1.000
_cell.angle_alpha   90.00
_cell.angle_beta   90.00
_cell.angle_gamma   90.00
#
_symmetry.space_group_name_H-M   'P 1'
#
loop_
_entity.id
_entity.type
_entity.pdbx_description
1 polymer ?
#
loop_
_entity_poly.entity_id
_entity_poly.type
_entity_poly.pdbx_seq_one_letter_code
_entity_poly.pdbx_strand_id
1 'polypeptide(L)'
;MGQGIQGGAGQYPAETEARVEAGTGAHSWTNAEPNTLMEQVLERPNLMRAYQRVVSNKGAAGVDQMPVTALKCHLQQHWPTLRERLLAGDYHP
;
A
#
# COMPACT_ATOMS: atom_id res chain seq x y z
N MET A 1 9.60 -37.37 -33.66
CA MET A 1 8.65 -36.44 -34.31
C MET A 1 7.24 -36.89 -33.95
N GLY A 2 6.33 -35.95 -33.63
CA GLY A 2 4.90 -36.22 -33.38
C GLY A 2 4.55 -36.43 -31.90
N GLN A 3 4.15 -35.41 -31.12
CA GLN A 3 2.80 -34.81 -31.04
C GLN A 3 1.78 -35.87 -30.55
N GLY A 4 0.96 -35.73 -29.51
CA GLY A 4 0.45 -34.58 -28.77
C GLY A 4 -0.96 -35.01 -28.35
N ILE A 5 -1.19 -35.28 -27.05
CA ILE A 5 -2.53 -35.68 -26.57
C ILE A 5 -3.35 -34.43 -26.26
N GLN A 6 -4.45 -34.33 -27.00
CA GLN A 6 -5.46 -33.29 -26.94
C GLN A 6 -6.55 -33.77 -25.97
N GLY A 7 -6.69 -33.13 -24.81
CA GLY A 7 -7.94 -33.13 -24.04
C GLY A 7 -8.73 -31.92 -24.51
N GLY A 8 -10.00 -32.01 -24.92
CA GLY A 8 -11.10 -32.67 -24.20
C GLY A 8 -12.01 -31.55 -23.73
N ALA A 9 -12.99 -31.21 -24.58
CA ALA A 9 -13.88 -30.07 -24.43
C ALA A 9 -14.76 -30.17 -23.17
N GLY A 10 -14.78 -29.08 -22.40
CA GLY A 10 -15.83 -28.77 -21.42
C GLY A 10 -16.45 -27.43 -21.81
N GLN A 11 -17.70 -27.49 -22.27
CA GLN A 11 -18.52 -26.35 -22.68
C GLN A 11 -18.64 -25.29 -21.58
N TYR A 12 -18.21 -24.07 -21.88
CA TYR A 12 -18.72 -22.86 -21.25
C TYR A 12 -19.91 -22.37 -22.10
N PRO A 13 -21.12 -22.23 -21.53
CA PRO A 13 -22.25 -21.71 -22.27
C PRO A 13 -22.05 -20.24 -22.63
N ALA A 14 -22.53 -19.95 -23.82
CA ALA A 14 -22.43 -18.71 -24.57
C ALA A 14 -23.03 -17.49 -23.85
N GLU A 15 -22.32 -16.38 -24.03
CA GLU A 15 -22.78 -14.98 -24.16
C GLU A 15 -24.24 -14.64 -23.82
N THR A 16 -24.42 -13.77 -22.82
CA THR A 16 -25.20 -12.54 -22.98
C THR A 16 -25.14 -11.72 -21.69
N GLU A 17 -24.08 -10.94 -21.51
CA GLU A 17 -24.21 -9.76 -20.65
C GLU A 17 -23.76 -8.57 -21.45
N ALA A 18 -24.78 -7.84 -21.88
CA ALA A 18 -24.71 -6.56 -22.52
C ALA A 18 -23.58 -5.74 -21.91
N ARG A 19 -22.65 -5.34 -22.77
CA ARG A 19 -21.74 -4.24 -22.50
C ARG A 19 -22.59 -2.99 -22.24
N VAL A 20 -23.00 -2.82 -20.99
CA VAL A 20 -23.42 -1.52 -20.48
C VAL A 20 -22.14 -0.73 -20.40
N GLU A 21 -21.96 0.15 -21.39
CA GLU A 21 -21.05 1.28 -21.32
C GLU A 21 -21.37 2.00 -20.00
N ALA A 22 -20.67 1.62 -18.93
CA ALA A 22 -20.67 2.35 -17.69
C ALA A 22 -20.08 3.70 -18.05
N GLY A 23 -20.99 4.66 -18.23
CA GLY A 23 -20.65 6.02 -18.61
C GLY A 23 -19.51 6.50 -17.75
N THR A 24 -18.62 7.24 -18.38
CA THR A 24 -17.56 8.07 -17.81
C THR A 24 -18.14 9.01 -16.76
N GLY A 25 -18.54 8.46 -15.62
CA GLY A 25 -18.77 9.16 -14.38
C GLY A 25 -17.38 9.46 -13.87
N ALA A 26 -16.86 10.62 -14.26
CA ALA A 26 -15.62 11.19 -13.77
C ALA A 26 -15.49 10.85 -12.28
N HIS A 27 -14.58 9.92 -11.98
CA HIS A 27 -14.18 9.66 -10.62
C HIS A 27 -13.45 10.92 -10.18
N SER A 28 -14.21 11.88 -9.63
CA SER A 28 -13.66 12.88 -8.72
C SER A 28 -13.31 12.14 -7.42
N TRP A 29 -12.42 11.15 -7.53
CA TRP A 29 -11.78 10.47 -6.42
C TRP A 29 -10.74 11.46 -5.92
N THR A 30 -11.18 12.33 -5.01
CA THR A 30 -10.40 13.34 -4.28
C THR A 30 -9.15 13.82 -5.01
N ASN A 31 -9.27 14.97 -5.68
CA ASN A 31 -8.14 15.75 -6.18
C ASN A 31 -7.34 16.34 -5.00
N ALA A 32 -6.85 15.46 -4.12
CA ALA A 32 -5.95 15.78 -3.05
C ALA A 32 -4.57 15.79 -3.68
N GLU A 33 -4.02 17.00 -3.85
CA GLU A 33 -2.66 17.22 -4.29
C GLU A 33 -1.73 16.25 -3.52
N PRO A 34 -0.73 15.63 -4.15
CA PRO A 34 0.11 14.60 -3.53
C PRO A 34 0.75 15.04 -2.20
N ASN A 35 1.01 16.35 -2.05
CA ASN A 35 1.49 16.94 -0.81
C ASN A 35 0.47 16.82 0.33
N THR A 36 -0.81 17.05 0.05
CA THR A 36 -1.90 16.95 1.03
C THR A 36 -2.15 15.50 1.49
N LEU A 37 -1.94 14.52 0.62
CA LEU A 37 -2.00 13.10 0.99
C LEU A 37 -0.83 12.70 1.87
N MET A 38 0.38 13.19 1.58
CA MET A 38 1.54 12.91 2.42
C MET A 38 1.40 13.52 3.80
N GLU A 39 0.84 14.72 3.90
CA GLU A 39 0.49 15.34 5.19
C GLU A 39 -0.51 14.50 5.98
N GLN A 40 -1.54 13.94 5.34
CA GLN A 40 -2.51 13.02 5.98
C GLN A 40 -1.84 11.73 6.46
N VAL A 41 -0.91 11.16 5.69
CA VAL A 41 -0.12 9.98 6.11
C VAL A 41 0.67 10.29 7.38
N LEU A 42 1.19 11.51 7.50
CA LEU A 42 2.00 11.97 8.64
C LEU A 42 1.17 12.51 9.80
N GLU A 43 -0.16 12.44 9.73
CA GLU A 43 -1.03 12.83 10.84
C GLU A 43 -0.84 11.92 12.06
N ARG A 44 -0.80 12.54 13.23
CA ARG A 44 -0.64 11.88 14.52
C ARG A 44 -1.58 10.66 14.69
N PRO A 45 -2.90 10.75 14.46
CA PRO A 45 -3.80 9.60 14.57
C PRO A 45 -3.43 8.45 13.61
N ASN A 46 -3.04 8.74 12.38
CA ASN A 46 -2.65 7.72 11.42
C ASN A 46 -1.36 7.01 11.85
N LEU A 47 -0.34 7.77 12.24
CA LEU A 47 0.93 7.22 12.71
C LEU A 47 0.76 6.35 13.96
N MET A 48 -0.12 6.72 14.88
CA MET A 48 -0.38 5.89 16.06
C MET A 48 -1.06 4.57 15.69
N ARG A 49 -1.97 4.55 14.71
CA ARG A 49 -2.60 3.32 14.20
C ARG A 49 -1.56 2.43 13.51
N ALA A 50 -0.71 3.03 12.66
CA ALA A 50 0.38 2.32 11.98
C ALA A 50 1.35 1.68 13.00
N TYR A 51 1.79 2.44 14.00
CA TYR A 51 2.65 1.95 15.08
C TYR A 51 2.02 0.76 15.82
N GLN A 52 0.75 0.87 16.24
CA GLN A 52 0.06 -0.23 16.92
C GLN A 52 -0.01 -1.50 16.07
N ARG A 53 -0.23 -1.36 14.76
CA ARG A 53 -0.27 -2.50 13.85
C ARG A 53 1.10 -3.15 13.68
N VAL A 54 2.16 -2.36 13.54
CA VAL A 54 3.55 -2.87 13.50
C VAL A 54 3.89 -3.63 14.78
N VAL A 55 3.49 -3.09 15.94
CA VAL A 55 3.70 -3.76 17.23
C VAL A 55 2.92 -5.07 17.32
N SER A 56 1.67 -5.08 16.83
CA SER A 56 0.80 -6.27 16.86
C SER A 56 1.25 -7.37 15.91
N ASN A 57 1.91 -7.02 14.79
CA ASN A 57 2.41 -7.98 13.82
C ASN A 57 3.56 -8.84 14.37
N LYS A 58 4.28 -8.37 15.40
CA LYS A 58 5.37 -9.11 16.07
C LYS A 58 6.40 -9.71 15.10
N GLY A 59 6.65 -9.04 13.98
CA GLY A 59 7.59 -9.50 12.95
C GLY A 59 9.04 -9.53 13.45
N ALA A 60 9.88 -10.30 12.75
CA ALA A 60 11.32 -10.28 12.96
C ALA A 60 11.90 -8.89 12.62
N ALA A 61 13.04 -8.57 13.22
CA ALA A 61 13.76 -7.34 12.90
C ALA A 61 14.19 -7.32 11.42
N GLY A 62 14.16 -6.14 10.81
CA GLY A 62 14.64 -5.92 9.45
C GLY A 62 16.16 -5.87 9.36
N VAL A 63 16.68 -5.34 8.25
CA VAL A 63 18.13 -5.18 8.01
C VAL A 63 18.84 -4.38 9.10
N ASP A 64 18.15 -3.38 9.67
CA ASP A 64 18.67 -2.53 10.75
C ASP A 64 18.76 -3.24 12.11
N GLN A 65 18.37 -4.52 12.20
CA GLN A 65 18.33 -5.32 13.43
C GLN A 65 17.56 -4.64 14.58
N MET A 66 16.63 -3.73 14.24
CA MET A 66 15.87 -2.96 15.23
C MET A 66 14.65 -3.74 15.72
N PRO A 67 14.54 -4.04 17.03
CA PRO A 67 13.33 -4.64 17.56
C PRO A 67 12.21 -3.61 17.65
N VAL A 68 10.97 -4.09 17.58
CA VAL A 68 9.75 -3.28 17.74
C VAL A 68 9.75 -2.47 19.05
N THR A 69 10.39 -2.96 20.11
CA THR A 69 10.53 -2.25 21.39
C THR A 69 11.40 -0.99 21.28
N ALA A 70 12.39 -0.98 20.38
CA ALA A 70 13.26 0.17 20.12
C ALA A 70 12.66 1.17 19.12
N LEU A 71 11.69 0.73 18.30
CA LEU A 71 11.05 1.54 17.25
C LEU A 71 10.50 2.88 17.77
N LYS A 72 9.83 2.87 18.94
CA LYS A 72 9.27 4.10 19.52
C LYS A 72 10.35 5.14 19.82
N CYS A 73 11.45 4.71 20.43
CA CYS A 73 12.56 5.59 20.80
C CYS A 73 13.22 6.15 19.54
N HIS A 74 13.49 5.28 18.55
CA HIS A 74 14.07 5.69 17.28
C HIS A 74 13.20 6.73 16.55
N LEU A 75 11.89 6.48 16.47
CA LEU A 75 10.96 7.45 15.88
C LEU A 75 11.00 8.77 16.64
N GLN A 76 10.93 8.77 17.98
CA GLN A 76 10.99 10.02 18.76
C GLN A 76 12.28 10.81 18.55
N GLN A 77 13.41 10.12 18.40
CA GLN A 77 14.71 10.73 18.18
C GLN A 77 14.86 11.34 16.78
N HIS A 78 14.35 10.67 15.75
CA HIS A 78 14.58 11.07 14.35
C HIS A 78 13.35 11.67 13.66
N TRP A 79 12.22 11.79 14.35
CA TRP A 79 10.94 12.21 13.76
C TRP A 79 11.00 13.54 12.99
N PRO A 80 11.62 14.63 13.51
CA PRO A 80 11.66 15.89 12.79
C PRO A 80 12.29 15.73 11.40
N THR A 81 13.48 15.12 11.35
CA THR A 81 14.23 14.89 10.11
C THR A 81 13.56 13.88 9.17
N LEU A 82 12.91 12.83 9.72
CA LEU A 82 12.14 11.88 8.91
C LEU A 82 10.93 12.57 8.28
N ARG A 83 10.18 13.35 9.04
CA ARG A 83 9.01 14.09 8.55
C ARG A 83 9.38 15.05 7.43
N GLU A 84 10.46 15.81 7.59
CA GLU A 84 10.92 16.75 6.56
C GLU A 84 11.31 16.03 5.27
N ARG A 85 12.09 14.95 5.34
CA ARG A 85 12.48 14.17 4.16
C ARG A 85 11.30 13.48 3.49
N LEU A 86 10.34 13.02 4.28
CA LEU A 86 9.10 12.41 3.78
C LEU A 86 8.23 13.43 3.02
N LEU A 87 8.10 14.65 3.54
CA LEU A 87 7.37 15.73 2.85
C LEU A 87 8.13 16.25 1.61
N ALA A 88 9.46 16.26 1.66
CA ALA A 88 10.31 16.66 0.53
C ALA A 88 10.42 15.57 -0.55
N GLY A 89 9.97 14.34 -0.29
CA GLY A 89 10.12 13.20 -1.20
C GLY A 89 11.55 12.64 -1.28
N ASP A 90 12.42 12.98 -0.33
CA ASP A 90 13.85 12.59 -0.29
C ASP A 90 14.12 11.37 0.62
N TYR A 91 13.07 10.80 1.22
CA TYR A 91 13.21 9.62 2.06
C TYR A 91 13.46 8.36 1.21
N HIS A 92 14.57 7.69 1.50
CA HIS A 92 14.97 6.43 0.88
C HIS A 92 14.88 5.30 1.92
N PRO A 93 13.90 4.37 1.80
CA PRO A 93 13.73 3.24 2.70
C PRO A 93 14.71 2.09 2.47
#